data_AF-A0A3N5G551-F1
#
_entry.id   AF-A0A3N5G551-F1
#
_cell.length_a   1.000
_cell.length_b   1.000
_cell.length_c   1.000
_cell.angle_alpha   90.00
_cell.angle_beta   90.00
_cell.angle_gamma   90.00
#
_symmetry.space_group_name_H-M   'P 1'
#
loop_
_entity.id
_entity.type
_entity.pdbx_description
1 polymer ?
#
loop_
_entity_poly.entity_id
_entity_poly.type
_entity_poly.pdbx_seq_one_letter_code
_entity_poly.pdbx_strand_id
1 'polypeptide(L)'
;MVTGRKGVLLIGHGGIPKDCPQELVTKLKRLEAQRRAAKLPPSQEELELDRTIRRWPRTDATDPYRSGLEAVAAQLRPLLDGVLFAVAYNEFCAPALEEAVEDLIKQGASQITVTTTMFTPGGSHSEVEIPEILAQLRPRHPGIELRYAWPFDLHLIAETLFQQLRRFS
;
A
#
# COMPACT_ATOMS: atom_id res chain seq x y z
N MET A 1 23.48 -21.89 3.11
CA MET A 1 22.30 -21.01 3.26
C MET A 1 22.21 -20.20 1.98
N VAL A 2 21.15 -20.36 1.19
CA VAL A 2 20.97 -19.52 0.00
C VAL A 2 20.66 -18.12 0.54
N THR A 3 21.54 -17.16 0.29
CA THR A 3 21.29 -15.74 0.53
C THR A 3 20.14 -15.34 -0.39
N GLY A 4 18.92 -15.46 0.10
CA GLY A 4 17.74 -15.16 -0.71
C GLY A 4 17.61 -13.66 -0.97
N ARG A 5 16.90 -13.34 -2.06
CA ARG A 5 16.84 -11.97 -2.58
C ARG A 5 16.02 -11.09 -1.64
N LYS A 6 16.48 -9.86 -1.42
CA LYS A 6 15.71 -8.87 -0.66
C LYS A 6 14.66 -8.20 -1.56
N GLY A 7 13.52 -7.90 -0.97
CA GLY A 7 12.44 -7.12 -1.54
C GLY A 7 12.05 -5.96 -0.63
N VAL A 8 11.69 -4.83 -1.22
CA VAL A 8 11.09 -3.67 -0.54
C VAL A 8 9.76 -3.36 -1.20
N LEU A 9 8.75 -3.12 -0.38
CA LEU A 9 7.41 -2.75 -0.82
C LEU A 9 7.03 -1.41 -0.21
N LEU A 10 6.83 -0.40 -1.05
CA LEU A 10 6.30 0.89 -0.64
C LEU A 10 4.77 0.86 -0.75
N ILE A 11 4.06 1.04 0.36
CA ILE A 11 2.60 1.14 0.37
C ILE A 11 2.14 2.56 0.68
N GLY A 12 1.06 2.99 0.05
CA GLY A 12 0.41 4.26 0.35
C GLY A 12 -1.09 4.21 0.10
N HIS A 13 -1.75 5.33 0.34
CA HIS A 13 -3.16 5.47 0.01
C HIS A 13 -3.39 5.39 -1.50
N GLY A 14 -4.47 4.75 -1.92
CA GLY A 14 -4.96 4.87 -3.29
C GLY A 14 -6.08 5.91 -3.42
N GLY A 15 -6.17 6.50 -4.61
CA GLY A 15 -7.25 7.41 -4.98
C GLY A 15 -8.37 6.70 -5.73
N ILE A 16 -9.59 7.22 -5.61
CA ILE A 16 -10.66 6.93 -6.58
C ILE A 16 -10.38 7.79 -7.81
N PRO A 17 -10.24 7.21 -9.02
CA PRO A 17 -10.03 7.99 -10.22
C PRO A 17 -11.20 8.95 -10.47
N LYS A 18 -10.92 10.18 -10.90
CA LYS A 18 -11.93 11.24 -11.10
C LYS A 18 -13.01 10.88 -12.11
N ASP A 19 -12.68 10.01 -13.06
CA ASP A 19 -13.55 9.50 -14.12
C ASP A 19 -14.19 8.14 -13.78
N CYS A 20 -13.96 7.61 -12.57
CA CYS A 20 -14.64 6.42 -12.10
C CYS A 20 -16.13 6.73 -11.83
N PRO A 21 -17.08 5.93 -12.36
CA PRO A 21 -18.50 6.16 -12.16
C PRO A 21 -18.87 6.23 -10.67
N GLN A 22 -19.46 7.35 -10.26
CA GLN A 22 -19.83 7.61 -8.87
C GLN A 22 -20.78 6.54 -8.30
N GLU A 23 -21.63 5.95 -9.14
CA GLU A 23 -22.54 4.88 -8.75
C GLU A 23 -21.80 3.63 -8.25
N LEU A 24 -20.69 3.25 -8.88
CA LEU A 24 -19.86 2.11 -8.46
C LEU A 24 -19.26 2.39 -7.09
N VAL A 25 -18.69 3.57 -6.91
CA VAL A 25 -18.06 4.00 -5.65
C VAL A 25 -19.09 4.04 -4.51
N THR A 26 -20.25 4.65 -4.76
CA THR A 26 -21.34 4.74 -3.78
C THR A 26 -21.85 3.35 -3.40
N LYS A 27 -22.00 2.46 -4.38
CA LYS A 27 -22.42 1.08 -4.15
C LYS A 27 -21.39 0.33 -3.30
N LEU A 28 -20.10 0.47 -3.57
CA LEU A 28 -19.02 -0.15 -2.79
C LEU A 28 -19.08 0.30 -1.32
N LYS A 29 -19.07 1.62 -1.10
CA LYS A 29 -19.10 2.19 0.26
C LYS A 29 -20.33 1.73 1.05
N ARG A 30 -21.48 1.59 0.38
CA ARG A 30 -22.70 1.07 1.00
C ARG A 30 -22.52 -0.38 1.45
N LEU A 31 -21.97 -1.25 0.59
CA LEU A 31 -21.72 -2.65 0.92
C LEU A 31 -20.71 -2.78 2.07
N GLU A 32 -19.61 -2.02 2.05
CA GLU A 32 -18.62 -2.00 3.12
C GLU A 32 -19.20 -1.53 4.46
N ALA A 33 -20.08 -0.52 4.44
CA ALA A 33 -20.76 -0.03 5.63
C ALA A 33 -21.72 -1.08 6.21
N GLN A 34 -22.54 -1.72 5.37
CA GLN A 34 -23.44 -2.81 5.77
C GLN A 34 -22.66 -3.99 6.35
N ARG A 35 -21.58 -4.39 5.70
CA ARG A 35 -20.69 -5.45 6.18
C ARG A 35 -20.11 -5.12 7.56
N ARG A 36 -19.53 -3.94 7.73
CA ARG A 36 -18.92 -3.52 9.01
C ARG A 36 -19.95 -3.49 10.13
N ALA A 37 -21.16 -2.97 9.86
CA ALA A 37 -22.25 -2.98 10.82
C ALA A 37 -22.67 -4.41 11.22
N ALA A 38 -22.70 -5.34 10.26
CA ALA A 38 -23.08 -6.73 10.47
C ALA A 38 -21.94 -7.63 10.98
N LYS A 39 -20.69 -7.16 10.99
CA LYS A 39 -19.47 -7.95 11.29
C LYS A 39 -19.33 -9.22 10.45
N LEU A 40 -19.73 -9.12 9.18
CA LEU A 40 -19.66 -10.23 8.21
C LEU A 40 -18.38 -10.15 7.37
N PRO A 41 -17.98 -11.25 6.71
CA PRO A 41 -16.96 -11.19 5.66
C PRO A 41 -17.48 -10.42 4.42
N PRO A 42 -16.57 -9.92 3.54
CA PRO A 42 -16.92 -9.34 2.25
C PRO A 42 -17.77 -10.27 1.39
N SER A 43 -18.82 -9.71 0.79
CA SER A 43 -19.62 -10.42 -0.21
C SER A 43 -18.85 -10.52 -1.54
N GLN A 44 -19.22 -11.49 -2.38
CA GLN A 44 -18.62 -11.61 -3.71
C GLN A 44 -18.82 -10.34 -4.55
N GLU A 45 -20.00 -9.72 -4.47
CA GLU A 45 -20.30 -8.46 -5.16
C GLU A 45 -19.41 -7.30 -4.67
N GLU A 46 -19.17 -7.21 -3.36
CA GLU A 46 -18.26 -6.21 -2.77
C GLU A 46 -16.83 -6.40 -3.30
N LEU A 47 -16.33 -7.64 -3.30
CA LEU A 47 -14.99 -7.97 -3.77
C LEU A 47 -14.81 -7.67 -5.27
N GLU A 48 -15.81 -7.96 -6.09
CA GLU A 48 -15.79 -7.67 -7.53
C GLU A 48 -15.80 -6.16 -7.81
N LEU A 49 -16.57 -5.41 -7.02
CA LEU A 49 -16.69 -3.97 -7.16
C LEU A 49 -15.41 -3.26 -6.69
N ASP A 50 -14.83 -3.67 -5.57
CA ASP A 50 -13.51 -3.21 -5.10
C ASP A 50 -12.45 -3.47 -6.17
N ARG A 51 -12.38 -4.71 -6.70
CA ARG A 51 -11.45 -5.06 -7.77
C ARG A 51 -11.63 -4.18 -9.01
N THR A 52 -12.88 -3.91 -9.39
CA THR A 52 -13.22 -3.05 -10.53
C THR A 52 -12.69 -1.63 -10.33
N ILE A 53 -12.91 -1.04 -9.15
CA ILE A 53 -12.44 0.31 -8.84
C ILE A 53 -10.90 0.34 -8.76
N ARG A 54 -10.28 -0.62 -8.08
CA ARG A 54 -8.81 -0.73 -7.97
C ARG A 54 -8.13 -0.81 -9.33
N ARG A 55 -8.73 -1.54 -10.28
CA ARG A 55 -8.19 -1.75 -11.64
C ARG A 55 -8.77 -0.77 -12.67
N TRP A 56 -9.53 0.23 -12.25
CA TRP A 56 -10.04 1.26 -13.15
C TRP A 56 -8.89 1.95 -13.89
N PRO A 57 -9.01 2.24 -15.20
CA PRO A 57 -7.97 2.94 -15.96
C PRO A 57 -7.57 4.27 -15.31
N ARG A 58 -6.26 4.54 -15.28
CA ARG A 58 -5.68 5.69 -14.55
C ARG A 58 -4.69 6.43 -15.43
N THR A 59 -4.69 7.75 -15.28
CA THR A 59 -3.71 8.69 -15.82
C THR A 59 -3.30 9.65 -14.70
N ASP A 60 -2.22 10.40 -14.87
CA ASP A 60 -1.81 11.43 -13.90
C ASP A 60 -2.90 12.48 -13.63
N ALA A 61 -3.74 12.76 -14.63
CA ALA A 61 -4.84 13.70 -14.49
C ALA A 61 -6.01 13.13 -13.67
N THR A 62 -6.32 11.85 -13.87
CA THR A 62 -7.48 11.18 -13.26
C THR A 62 -7.17 10.63 -11.87
N ASP A 63 -5.91 10.31 -11.57
CA ASP A 63 -5.49 9.78 -10.26
C ASP A 63 -4.14 10.36 -9.78
N PRO A 64 -4.14 11.58 -9.24
CA PRO A 64 -2.93 12.20 -8.71
C PRO A 64 -2.37 11.51 -7.46
N TYR A 65 -3.18 10.71 -6.75
CA TYR A 65 -2.70 9.96 -5.57
C TYR A 65 -1.72 8.86 -6.01
N ARG A 66 -2.10 8.08 -7.02
CA ARG A 66 -1.20 7.07 -7.60
C ARG A 66 0.07 7.71 -8.12
N SER A 67 -0.04 8.77 -8.93
CA SER A 67 1.13 9.42 -9.53
C SER A 67 2.05 10.04 -8.47
N GLY A 68 1.48 10.60 -7.39
CA GLY A 68 2.26 11.10 -6.25
C GLY A 68 3.06 10.01 -5.56
N LEU A 69 2.44 8.85 -5.28
CA LEU A 69 3.14 7.72 -4.67
C LEU A 69 4.21 7.14 -5.61
N GLU A 70 3.90 6.99 -6.90
CA GLU A 70 4.86 6.51 -7.91
C GLU A 70 6.04 7.47 -8.08
N ALA A 71 5.83 8.79 -7.93
CA ALA A 71 6.92 9.76 -7.93
C ALA A 71 7.86 9.57 -6.73
N VAL A 72 7.33 9.33 -5.53
CA VAL A 72 8.15 8.96 -4.36
C VAL A 72 8.88 7.65 -4.61
N ALA A 73 8.19 6.66 -5.15
CA ALA A 73 8.74 5.35 -5.48
C ALA A 73 9.91 5.46 -6.48
N ALA A 74 9.79 6.35 -7.47
CA ALA A 74 10.83 6.62 -8.46
C ALA A 74 12.08 7.27 -7.84
N GLN A 75 11.93 8.08 -6.79
CA GLN A 75 13.06 8.63 -6.03
C GLN A 75 13.69 7.62 -5.07
N LEU A 76 12.87 6.72 -4.49
CA LEU A 76 13.33 5.71 -3.54
C LEU A 76 14.08 4.57 -4.23
N ARG A 77 13.61 4.10 -5.38
CA ARG A 77 14.14 2.90 -6.05
C ARG A 77 15.65 2.94 -6.33
N PRO A 78 16.26 4.05 -6.80
CA PRO A 78 17.71 4.12 -7.01
C PRO A 78 18.53 4.00 -5.72
N LEU A 79 17.93 4.29 -4.55
CA LEU A 79 18.60 4.21 -3.24
C LEU A 79 18.67 2.77 -2.70
N LEU A 80 17.96 1.83 -3.32
CA LEU A 80 17.80 0.45 -2.84
C LEU A 80 18.73 -0.56 -3.51
N ASP A 81 19.65 -0.12 -4.37
CA ASP A 81 20.74 -0.90 -5.00
C ASP A 81 20.47 -2.41 -5.22
N GLY A 82 19.76 -2.74 -6.31
CA GLY A 82 19.54 -4.13 -6.75
C GLY A 82 18.50 -4.94 -5.96
N VAL A 83 17.88 -4.35 -4.94
CA VAL A 83 16.74 -4.94 -4.20
C VAL A 83 15.49 -4.99 -5.09
N LEU A 84 14.72 -6.07 -5.01
CA LEU A 84 13.43 -6.16 -5.69
C LEU A 84 12.48 -5.11 -5.11
N PHE A 85 11.73 -4.40 -5.94
CA PHE A 85 10.94 -3.26 -5.49
C PHE A 85 9.54 -3.28 -6.07
N ALA A 86 8.54 -3.08 -5.21
CA ALA A 86 7.13 -3.00 -5.58
C ALA A 86 6.45 -1.81 -4.91
N VAL A 87 5.37 -1.33 -5.52
CA VAL A 87 4.45 -0.35 -4.95
C VAL A 87 3.11 -1.04 -4.73
N ALA A 88 2.42 -0.72 -3.63
CA ALA A 88 1.07 -1.19 -3.35
C ALA A 88 0.19 -0.07 -2.80
N TYR A 89 -1.13 -0.32 -2.78
CA TYR A 89 -2.11 0.64 -2.31
C TYR A 89 -3.07 0.01 -1.30
N ASN A 90 -3.36 0.75 -0.23
CA ASN A 90 -4.27 0.32 0.83
C ASN A 90 -5.71 0.13 0.31
N GLU A 91 -6.22 1.11 -0.42
CA GLU A 91 -7.59 1.21 -0.88
C GLU A 91 -7.67 1.70 -2.33
N PHE A 92 -8.76 1.39 -3.02
CA PHE A 92 -9.17 1.97 -4.31
C PHE A 92 -8.19 1.91 -5.48
N CYS A 93 -6.95 1.47 -5.34
CA CYS A 93 -5.94 1.32 -6.39
C CYS A 93 -5.31 -0.08 -6.31
N ALA A 94 -4.79 -0.55 -7.44
CA ALA A 94 -4.05 -1.79 -7.57
C ALA A 94 -2.56 -1.52 -7.85
N PRO A 95 -1.65 -2.41 -7.44
CA PRO A 95 -1.91 -3.66 -6.72
C PRO A 95 -2.20 -3.44 -5.23
N ALA A 96 -2.96 -4.36 -4.62
CA ALA A 96 -3.09 -4.43 -3.16
C ALA A 96 -1.80 -4.99 -2.51
N LEU A 97 -1.67 -4.87 -1.18
CA LEU A 97 -0.49 -5.33 -0.44
C LEU A 97 -0.20 -6.82 -0.68
N GLU A 98 -1.23 -7.67 -0.62
CA GLU A 98 -1.14 -9.10 -0.85
C GLU A 98 -0.63 -9.40 -2.26
N GLU A 99 -1.18 -8.73 -3.27
CA GLU A 99 -0.80 -8.92 -4.67
C GLU A 99 0.68 -8.55 -4.91
N ALA A 100 1.12 -7.44 -4.32
CA ALA A 100 2.50 -6.98 -4.44
C ALA A 100 3.50 -7.86 -3.66
N VAL A 101 3.12 -8.40 -2.50
CA VAL A 101 3.94 -9.38 -1.77
C VAL A 101 4.10 -10.66 -2.58
N GLU A 102 3.00 -11.20 -3.12
CA GLU A 102 3.02 -12.41 -3.96
C GLU A 102 3.88 -12.21 -5.21
N ASP A 103 3.85 -11.02 -5.81
CA ASP A 103 4.71 -10.70 -6.96
C ASP A 103 6.20 -10.70 -6.60
N LEU A 104 6.58 -10.07 -5.48
CA LEU A 104 7.97 -10.10 -5.00
C LEU A 104 8.44 -11.54 -4.68
N ILE A 105 7.58 -12.38 -4.10
CA ILE A 105 7.89 -13.79 -3.85
C ILE A 105 8.14 -14.53 -5.15
N LYS A 106 7.30 -14.33 -6.18
CA LYS A 106 7.50 -14.93 -7.52
C LYS A 106 8.80 -14.48 -8.19
N GLN A 107 9.25 -13.26 -7.92
CA GLN A 107 10.54 -12.74 -8.38
C GLN A 107 11.75 -13.30 -7.60
N GLY A 108 11.51 -14.12 -6.57
CA GLY A 108 12.52 -14.80 -5.77
C GLY A 108 12.91 -14.06 -4.49
N ALA A 109 12.10 -13.09 -4.03
CA ALA A 109 12.31 -12.49 -2.72
C ALA A 109 12.10 -13.53 -1.63
N SER A 110 13.03 -13.62 -0.67
CA SER A 110 12.86 -14.41 0.56
C SER A 110 12.78 -13.54 1.81
N GLN A 111 13.08 -12.24 1.68
CA GLN A 111 12.96 -11.22 2.72
C GLN A 111 12.27 -10.01 2.12
N ILE A 112 11.11 -9.62 2.64
CA ILE A 112 10.35 -8.46 2.16
C ILE A 112 10.15 -7.50 3.32
N THR A 113 10.63 -6.26 3.15
CA THR A 113 10.37 -5.16 4.07
C THR A 113 9.30 -4.25 3.46
N VAL A 114 8.17 -4.16 4.14
CA VAL A 114 7.10 -3.21 3.82
C VAL A 114 7.36 -1.89 4.54
N THR A 115 7.24 -0.78 3.83
CA THR A 115 7.28 0.58 4.40
C THR A 115 6.15 1.42 3.82
N THR A 116 5.79 2.52 4.48
CA THR A 116 4.61 3.32 4.12
C THR A 116 4.87 4.81 4.05
N THR A 117 4.10 5.55 3.27
CA THR A 117 4.08 7.03 3.30
C THR A 117 3.24 7.61 4.45
N MET A 118 2.61 6.76 5.26
CA MET A 118 1.86 7.16 6.46
C MET A 118 2.82 7.36 7.64
N PHE A 119 3.47 8.52 7.66
CA PHE A 119 4.60 8.79 8.55
C PHE A 119 4.25 8.96 10.03
N THR A 120 3.01 9.35 10.34
CA THR A 120 2.58 9.66 11.70
C THR A 120 1.60 8.61 12.24
N PRO A 121 1.66 8.29 13.55
CA PRO A 121 0.64 7.49 14.23
C PRO A 121 -0.76 8.10 14.17
N GLY A 122 -1.78 7.28 14.41
CA GLY A 122 -3.21 7.63 14.46
C GLY A 122 -4.03 7.19 13.25
N GLY A 123 -3.42 6.56 12.24
CA GLY A 123 -4.10 6.07 11.04
C GLY A 123 -4.35 4.55 11.06
N SER A 124 -5.59 4.12 10.74
CA SER A 124 -5.97 2.69 10.76
C SER A 124 -5.16 1.85 9.77
N HIS A 125 -4.86 2.38 8.60
CA HIS A 125 -4.11 1.66 7.58
C HIS A 125 -2.71 1.25 8.06
N SER A 126 -1.97 2.19 8.65
CA SER A 126 -0.60 1.93 9.13
C SER A 126 -0.56 1.12 10.43
N GLU A 127 -1.52 1.33 11.33
CA GLU A 127 -1.51 0.71 12.67
C GLU A 127 -2.19 -0.64 12.75
N VAL A 128 -3.21 -0.87 11.91
CA VAL A 128 -4.10 -2.03 12.03
C VAL A 128 -4.05 -2.85 10.75
N GLU A 129 -4.43 -2.25 9.62
CA GLU A 129 -4.71 -3.02 8.41
C GLU A 129 -3.45 -3.65 7.80
N ILE A 130 -2.35 -2.89 7.66
CA ILE A 130 -1.09 -3.44 7.14
C ILE A 130 -0.57 -4.56 8.04
N PRO A 131 -0.44 -4.38 9.37
CA PRO A 131 -0.06 -5.48 10.27
C PRO A 131 -0.96 -6.72 10.17
N GLU A 132 -2.28 -6.55 10.07
CA GLU A 132 -3.25 -7.65 9.93
C GLU A 132 -3.05 -8.43 8.63
N ILE A 133 -2.91 -7.74 7.50
CA ILE A 133 -2.64 -8.37 6.20
C ILE A 133 -1.32 -9.15 6.25
N LEU A 134 -0.26 -8.56 6.82
CA LEU A 134 1.02 -9.26 6.98
C LEU A 134 0.91 -10.47 7.91
N ALA A 135 0.10 -10.39 8.97
CA ALA A 135 -0.17 -11.54 9.84
C ALA A 135 -0.89 -12.68 9.10
N GLN A 136 -1.77 -12.37 8.16
CA GLN A 136 -2.46 -13.36 7.32
C GLN A 136 -1.54 -13.99 6.26
N LEU A 137 -0.56 -13.22 5.74
CA LEU A 137 0.39 -13.69 4.73
C LEU A 137 1.49 -14.60 5.31
N ARG A 138 1.95 -14.36 6.55
CA ARG A 138 2.99 -15.17 7.21
C ARG A 138 2.72 -16.69 7.21
N PRO A 139 1.54 -17.20 7.64
CA PRO A 139 1.28 -18.64 7.62
C PRO A 139 1.16 -19.21 6.20
N ARG A 140 0.82 -18.39 5.20
CA ARG A 140 0.77 -18.81 3.79
C ARG A 140 2.18 -18.95 3.18
N HIS A 141 3.16 -18.24 3.74
CA HIS A 141 4.52 -18.14 3.23
C HIS A 141 5.57 -18.35 4.33
N PRO A 142 5.65 -19.52 4.97
CA PRO A 142 6.52 -19.74 6.14
C PRO A 142 8.02 -19.63 5.84
N GLY A 143 8.42 -19.72 4.57
CA GLY A 143 9.80 -19.53 4.11
C GLY A 143 10.18 -18.08 3.79
N ILE A 144 9.24 -17.13 3.92
CA ILE A 144 9.44 -15.73 3.56
C ILE A 144 9.45 -14.87 4.82
N GLU A 145 10.50 -14.08 4.99
CA GLU A 145 10.63 -13.14 6.09
C GLU A 145 9.88 -11.83 5.75
N LEU A 146 8.76 -11.58 6.44
CA LEU A 146 7.95 -10.37 6.27
C LEU A 146 8.17 -9.39 7.42
N ARG A 147 8.82 -8.25 7.13
CA ARG A 147 9.04 -7.15 8.07
C ARG A 147 8.19 -5.94 7.70
N TYR A 148 7.78 -5.20 8.73
CA TYR A 148 7.11 -3.91 8.57
C TYR A 148 7.96 -2.82 9.23
N ALA A 149 8.44 -1.88 8.43
CA ALA A 149 9.29 -0.77 8.86
C ALA A 149 8.44 0.41 9.32
N TRP A 150 7.73 0.23 10.43
CA TRP A 150 6.85 1.20 11.06
C TRP A 150 6.73 0.89 12.57
N PRO A 151 6.61 1.87 13.48
CA PRO A 151 6.49 3.32 13.25
C PRO A 151 7.80 3.99 12.84
N PHE A 152 7.70 5.18 12.25
CA PHE A 152 8.85 6.02 11.91
C PHE A 152 9.37 6.77 13.14
N ASP A 153 10.68 7.08 13.14
CA ASP A 153 11.26 8.00 14.10
C ASP A 153 10.72 9.43 13.85
N LEU A 154 9.97 9.95 14.83
CA LEU A 154 9.35 11.27 14.74
C LEU A 154 10.38 12.40 14.67
N HIS A 155 11.61 12.19 15.15
CA HIS A 155 12.68 13.17 15.00
C HIS A 155 13.05 13.36 13.52
N LEU A 156 13.21 12.27 12.77
CA LEU A 156 13.51 12.33 11.33
C LEU A 156 12.38 12.98 10.52
N ILE A 157 11.13 12.74 10.91
CA ILE A 157 9.97 13.41 10.29
C ILE A 157 10.01 14.91 10.58
N ALA A 158 10.23 15.30 11.83
CA ALA A 158 10.34 16.71 12.20
C ALA A 158 11.50 17.42 11.49
N GLU A 159 12.67 16.77 11.36
CA GLU A 159 13.81 17.29 10.60
C GLU A 159 13.47 17.48 9.11
N THR A 160 12.77 16.52 8.50
CA THR A 160 12.33 16.64 7.09
C THR A 160 11.44 17.86 6.90
N LEU A 161 10.47 18.08 7.80
CA LEU A 161 9.60 19.26 7.78
C LEU A 161 10.40 20.56 7.99
N PHE A 162 11.36 20.55 8.92
CA PHE A 162 12.22 21.69 9.17
C PHE A 162 13.06 22.07 7.95
N GLN A 163 13.68 21.10 7.26
CA GLN A 163 14.42 21.35 6.03
C GLN A 163 13.53 21.93 4.94
N GLN A 164 12.28 21.47 4.84
CA GLN A 164 11.34 22.04 3.89
C GLN A 164 11.00 23.49 4.23
N LEU A 165 10.69 23.82 5.49
CA LEU A 165 10.41 25.20 5.91
C LEU A 165 11.55 26.16 5.58
N ARG A 166 12.81 25.72 5.76
CA ARG A 166 14.00 26.50 5.41
C ARG A 166 14.12 26.84 3.92
N ARG A 167 13.45 26.12 3.02
CA ARG A 167 13.44 26.43 1.57
C ARG A 167 12.48 27.56 1.20
N PHE A 168 11.58 27.92 2.10
CA PHE A 168 10.56 28.96 1.92
C PHE A 168 10.71 30.11 2.92
N SER A 169 11.80 30.12 3.68
CA SER A 169 12.20 31.20 4.61
C SER A 169 13.48 31.83 4.10
#